data_AF-A0A1B8DMY0-F1
#
_entry.id   AF-A0A1B8DMY0-F1
#
_cell.length_a   1.000
_cell.length_b   1.000
_cell.length_c   1.000
_cell.angle_alpha   90.00
_cell.angle_beta   90.00
_cell.angle_gamma   90.00
#
_symmetry.space_group_name_H-M   'P 1'
#
loop_
_entity.id
_entity.type
_entity.pdbx_description
1 polymer ?
#
loop_
_entity_poly.entity_id
_entity_poly.type
_entity_poly.pdbx_seq_one_letter_code
_entity_poly.pdbx_strand_id
1 'polypeptide(L)'
;MAPKRDREDDAQVPHVKKVRGGFKVGPDNLPDGTWRRKEQEQERELHPSRQAMLDAPDAPPVASVPRFSGPKTARAKKPGYFDKAKAEAEAKRKEAEERRAEFERRDRERKGKVEERERHRRAMAKARTGGRNGQRKLGRESVVLLDKVRRMVG
;
A
#
# COMPACT_ATOMS: atom_id res chain seq x y z
N MET A 1 49.05 20.58 63.48
CA MET A 1 48.72 20.89 62.07
C MET A 1 47.87 19.76 61.53
N ALA A 2 46.58 19.99 61.27
CA ALA A 2 45.69 18.99 60.69
C ALA A 2 45.69 19.14 59.16
N PRO A 3 45.77 18.05 58.37
CA PRO A 3 45.68 18.14 56.93
C PRO A 3 44.24 18.54 56.52
N LYS A 4 44.14 19.53 55.63
CA LYS A 4 42.86 19.96 55.05
C LYS A 4 42.32 18.82 54.20
N ARG A 5 41.04 18.46 54.39
CA ARG A 5 40.35 17.48 53.55
C ARG A 5 40.27 17.99 52.12
N ASP A 6 40.71 17.17 51.17
CA ASP A 6 40.52 17.42 49.75
C ASP A 6 39.02 17.38 49.42
N ARG A 7 38.57 18.39 48.68
CA ARG A 7 37.19 18.50 48.20
C ARG A 7 37.04 17.58 47.00
N GLU A 8 36.92 16.28 47.25
CA GLU A 8 36.48 15.33 46.24
C GLU A 8 34.94 15.37 46.11
N ASP A 9 34.49 15.37 44.87
CA ASP A 9 33.12 15.12 44.40
C ASP A 9 32.07 16.25 44.49
N ASP A 10 32.38 17.44 43.95
CA ASP A 10 31.36 18.20 43.20
C ASP A 10 31.25 17.59 41.78
N ALA A 11 30.81 16.33 41.73
CA ALA A 11 30.45 15.67 40.48
C ALA A 11 29.21 16.36 39.90
N GLN A 12 29.45 17.35 39.06
CA GLN A 12 28.66 17.82 37.92
C GLN A 12 27.28 17.16 37.77
N VAL A 13 26.29 17.50 38.61
CA VAL A 13 24.89 17.21 38.30
C VAL A 13 24.44 18.32 37.34
N PRO A 14 24.12 18.04 36.07
CA PRO A 14 23.61 19.07 35.18
C PRO A 14 22.27 19.55 35.73
N HIS A 15 22.20 20.81 36.16
CA HIS A 15 20.95 21.45 36.53
C HIS A 15 20.11 21.62 35.25
N VAL A 16 19.30 20.60 34.93
CA VAL A 16 18.37 20.65 33.80
C VAL A 16 17.33 21.73 34.14
N LYS A 17 17.49 22.90 33.53
CA LYS A 17 16.48 23.96 33.60
C LYS A 17 15.19 23.37 33.04
N LYS A 18 14.23 23.07 33.91
CA LYS A 18 12.89 22.68 33.49
C LYS A 18 12.30 23.87 32.73
N VAL A 19 12.29 23.79 31.41
CA VAL A 19 11.57 24.75 30.58
C VAL A 19 10.11 24.59 30.96
N ARG A 20 9.55 25.59 31.67
CA ARG A 20 8.12 25.62 31.94
C ARG A 20 7.42 25.61 30.59
N GLY A 21 6.78 24.50 30.26
CA GLY A 21 5.98 24.39 29.05
C GLY A 21 4.95 25.51 29.06
N GLY A 22 4.97 26.36 28.02
CA GLY A 22 3.99 27.44 27.89
C GLY A 22 2.56 26.91 27.91
N PHE A 23 1.60 27.79 28.14
CA PHE A 23 0.18 27.47 28.19
C PHE A 23 -0.26 26.82 26.87
N LYS A 24 -0.40 25.49 26.87
CA LYS A 24 -0.85 24.73 25.70
C LYS A 24 -2.36 24.92 25.57
N VAL A 25 -2.79 25.77 24.65
CA VAL A 25 -4.21 25.97 24.33
C VAL A 25 -4.69 24.82 23.43
N GLY A 26 -4.81 23.64 24.02
CA GLY A 26 -5.49 22.49 23.44
C GLY A 26 -6.73 22.15 24.28
N PRO A 27 -7.75 21.50 23.70
CA PRO A 27 -8.95 21.10 24.44
C PRO A 27 -8.59 20.35 25.73
N ASP A 28 -7.51 19.58 25.75
CA ASP A 28 -7.08 18.80 26.90
C ASP A 28 -6.56 19.60 28.11
N ASN A 29 -6.19 20.88 27.96
CA ASN A 29 -5.52 21.67 29.01
C ASN A 29 -6.35 22.89 29.50
N LEU A 30 -7.63 22.98 29.16
CA LEU A 30 -8.54 23.98 29.74
C LEU A 30 -8.91 23.60 31.18
N PRO A 31 -8.98 24.56 32.13
CA PRO A 31 -9.35 24.28 33.50
C PRO A 31 -10.74 23.65 33.56
N ASP A 32 -10.87 22.54 34.27
CA ASP A 32 -12.10 21.74 34.40
C ASP A 32 -13.19 22.53 35.13
N GLY A 33 -13.87 23.39 34.38
CA GLY A 33 -14.95 24.24 34.85
C GLY A 33 -16.10 24.32 33.85
N THR A 34 -17.02 25.26 34.10
CA THR A 34 -18.31 25.46 33.42
C THR A 34 -18.24 25.68 31.89
N TRP A 35 -17.04 25.78 31.31
CA TRP A 35 -16.80 26.05 29.88
C TRP A 35 -16.28 24.83 29.10
N ARG A 36 -16.33 23.62 29.68
CA ARG A 36 -16.13 22.39 28.89
C ARG A 36 -17.22 22.28 27.82
N ARG A 37 -16.82 22.23 26.54
CA ARG A 37 -17.69 21.70 25.49
C ARG A 37 -17.84 20.21 25.78
N LYS A 38 -19.05 19.75 26.08
CA LYS A 38 -19.35 18.32 26.10
C LYS A 38 -19.05 17.79 24.70
N GLU A 39 -17.94 17.10 24.53
CA GLU A 39 -17.66 16.33 23.33
C GLU A 39 -18.62 15.13 23.34
N GLN A 40 -19.86 15.40 22.95
CA GLN A 40 -20.72 14.34 22.48
C GLN A 40 -20.13 13.92 21.14
N GLU A 41 -19.36 12.84 21.16
CA GLU A 41 -19.09 12.04 19.97
C GLU A 41 -20.43 11.48 19.51
N GLN A 42 -21.27 12.34 18.90
CA GLN A 42 -22.32 11.85 18.04
C GLN A 42 -21.60 11.10 16.93
N GLU A 43 -21.88 9.80 16.82
CA GLU A 43 -21.71 9.07 15.57
C GLU A 43 -22.55 9.81 14.52
N ARG A 44 -21.93 10.78 13.85
CA ARG A 44 -22.57 11.58 12.81
C ARG A 44 -22.62 10.72 11.56
N GLU A 45 -23.45 9.68 11.61
CA GLU A 45 -23.90 9.02 10.40
C GLU A 45 -24.47 10.11 9.48
N LEU A 46 -23.94 10.14 8.27
CA LEU A 46 -24.31 11.16 7.31
C LEU A 46 -25.79 10.96 6.97
N HIS A 47 -26.60 12.01 7.06
CA HIS A 47 -28.01 11.92 6.68
C HIS A 47 -28.13 11.32 5.26
N PRO A 48 -29.08 10.40 4.99
CA PRO A 48 -29.12 9.64 3.74
C PRO A 48 -29.16 10.52 2.48
N SER A 49 -29.77 11.71 2.54
CA SER A 49 -29.73 12.67 1.41
C SER A 49 -28.32 13.21 1.12
N ARG A 50 -27.50 13.40 2.15
CA ARG A 50 -26.11 13.87 2.01
C ARG A 50 -25.21 12.73 1.55
N GLN A 51 -25.45 11.50 2.01
CA GLN A 51 -24.82 10.30 1.50
C GLN A 51 -25.10 10.15 -0.01
N ALA A 52 -26.36 10.27 -0.43
CA ALA A 52 -26.77 10.21 -1.82
C ALA A 52 -26.15 11.31 -2.70
N MET A 53 -25.91 12.51 -2.16
CA MET A 53 -25.20 13.58 -2.88
C MET A 53 -23.69 13.29 -3.05
N LEU A 54 -23.07 12.55 -2.13
CA LEU A 54 -21.66 12.16 -2.24
C LEU A 54 -21.47 10.94 -3.14
N ASP A 55 -22.42 10.01 -3.11
CA ASP A 55 -22.41 8.81 -3.94
C ASP A 55 -22.86 9.10 -5.39
N ALA A 56 -23.56 10.22 -5.62
CA ALA A 56 -23.87 10.67 -6.96
C ALA A 56 -22.56 11.00 -7.71
N PRO A 57 -22.35 10.46 -8.93
CA PRO A 57 -21.24 10.90 -9.76
C PRO A 57 -21.37 12.41 -9.97
N ASP A 58 -20.25 13.13 -10.01
CA ASP A 58 -20.19 14.59 -10.18
C ASP A 58 -20.90 14.98 -11.48
N ALA A 59 -22.21 15.19 -11.36
CA ALA A 59 -23.09 15.48 -12.48
C ALA A 59 -22.81 16.93 -12.86
N PRO A 60 -22.50 17.21 -14.15
CA PRO A 60 -22.30 18.58 -14.56
C PRO A 60 -23.53 19.40 -14.15
N PRO A 61 -23.36 20.64 -13.67
CA PRO A 61 -24.46 21.44 -13.15
C PRO A 61 -25.60 21.44 -14.17
N VAL A 62 -26.77 20.93 -13.76
CA VAL A 62 -27.97 20.88 -14.59
C VAL A 62 -28.22 22.28 -15.15
N ALA A 63 -28.30 22.34 -16.48
CA ALA A 63 -28.29 23.56 -17.27
C ALA A 63 -29.21 24.63 -16.66
N SER A 64 -28.61 25.76 -16.29
CA SER A 64 -29.34 26.98 -16.04
C SER A 64 -30.20 27.30 -17.27
N VAL A 65 -31.45 27.70 -17.01
CA VAL A 65 -32.44 28.14 -18.02
C VAL A 65 -31.78 28.83 -19.23
N PRO A 66 -32.11 28.44 -20.48
CA PRO A 66 -31.41 28.92 -21.65
C PRO A 66 -31.70 30.41 -21.85
N ARG A 67 -30.83 31.27 -21.32
CA ARG A 67 -30.72 32.65 -21.79
C ARG A 67 -30.23 32.57 -23.23
N PHE A 68 -30.97 33.15 -24.17
CA PHE A 68 -30.57 33.27 -25.57
C PHE A 68 -29.17 33.88 -25.64
N SER A 69 -28.16 33.02 -25.82
CA SER A 69 -26.79 33.40 -26.03
C SER A 69 -26.44 32.91 -27.42
N GLY A 70 -26.16 33.84 -28.34
CA GLY A 70 -25.77 33.51 -29.72
C GLY A 70 -24.59 32.54 -29.77
N PRO A 71 -24.24 32.02 -30.96
CA PRO A 71 -23.27 30.94 -31.12
C PRO A 71 -21.91 31.34 -30.52
N LYS A 72 -21.66 30.91 -29.28
CA LYS A 72 -20.36 31.06 -28.63
C LYS A 72 -19.46 30.04 -29.30
N THR A 73 -18.60 30.50 -30.20
CA THR A 73 -17.51 29.67 -30.72
C THR A 73 -16.73 29.14 -29.52
N ALA A 74 -16.77 27.81 -29.34
CA ALA A 74 -16.14 27.14 -28.21
C ALA A 74 -14.63 27.28 -28.36
N ARG A 75 -14.05 28.24 -27.64
CA ARG A 75 -12.59 28.39 -27.58
C ARG A 75 -12.02 27.19 -26.83
N ALA A 76 -10.91 26.64 -27.32
CA ALA A 76 -10.19 25.57 -26.64
C ALA A 76 -9.93 26.00 -25.18
N LYS A 77 -10.34 25.14 -24.23
CA LYS A 77 -10.10 25.40 -22.80
C LYS A 77 -8.60 25.41 -22.58
N LYS A 78 -8.09 26.53 -22.06
CA LYS A 78 -6.68 26.63 -21.66
C LYS A 78 -6.44 25.61 -20.54
N PRO A 79 -5.33 24.85 -20.58
CA PRO A 79 -5.00 23.94 -19.50
C PRO A 79 -4.94 24.73 -18.19
N GLY A 80 -5.61 24.22 -17.17
CA GLY A 80 -5.53 24.71 -15.81
C GLY A 80 -4.11 24.60 -15.28
N TYR A 81 -3.81 25.40 -14.24
CA TYR A 81 -2.47 25.55 -13.68
C TYR A 81 -1.81 24.22 -13.27
N PHE A 82 -2.60 23.22 -12.85
CA PHE A 82 -2.11 21.90 -12.41
C PHE A 82 -2.33 20.77 -13.40
N ASP A 83 -2.87 21.03 -14.60
CA ASP A 83 -3.21 19.97 -15.55
C ASP A 83 -1.96 19.24 -16.05
N LYS A 84 -0.85 19.98 -16.20
CA LYS A 84 0.46 19.40 -16.52
C LYS A 84 0.98 18.48 -15.42
N ALA A 85 0.90 18.91 -14.17
CA ALA A 85 1.35 18.12 -13.02
C ALA A 85 0.50 16.85 -12.82
N LYS A 86 -0.80 16.92 -13.08
CA LYS A 86 -1.69 15.74 -13.08
C LYS A 86 -1.34 14.77 -14.20
N ALA A 87 -1.13 15.28 -15.42
CA ALA A 87 -0.74 14.46 -16.56
C ALA A 87 0.60 13.74 -16.31
N GLU A 88 1.58 14.43 -15.73
CA GLU A 88 2.87 13.84 -15.35
C GLU A 88 2.72 12.78 -14.25
N ALA A 89 1.87 13.03 -13.24
CA ALA A 89 1.59 12.06 -12.18
C ALA A 89 0.92 10.79 -12.73
N GLU A 90 0.00 10.94 -13.69
CA GLU A 90 -0.64 9.82 -14.38
C GLU A 90 0.34 9.07 -15.28
N ALA A 91 1.18 9.78 -16.04
CA ALA A 91 2.22 9.16 -16.86
C ALA A 91 3.19 8.34 -16.01
N LYS A 92 3.62 8.88 -14.86
CA LYS A 92 4.52 8.18 -13.93
C LYS A 92 3.85 6.97 -13.27
N ARG A 93 2.55 7.03 -12.98
CA ARG A 93 1.79 5.86 -12.50
C ARG A 93 1.68 4.78 -13.57
N LYS A 94 1.38 5.17 -14.82
CA LYS A 94 1.30 4.24 -15.95
C LYS A 94 2.64 3.57 -16.24
N GLU A 95 3.73 4.32 -16.30
CA GLU A 95 5.09 3.76 -16.48
C GLU A 95 5.45 2.79 -15.34
N ALA A 96 5.12 3.13 -14.10
CA ALA A 96 5.36 2.26 -12.95
C ALA A 96 4.51 0.98 -13.00
N GLU A 97 3.27 1.07 -13.50
CA GLU A 97 2.38 -0.07 -13.71
C GLU A 97 2.86 -0.96 -14.85
N GLU A 98 3.29 -0.38 -15.97
CA GLU A 98 3.89 -1.10 -17.10
C GLU A 98 5.17 -1.84 -16.67
N ARG A 99 6.05 -1.16 -15.93
CA ARG A 99 7.24 -1.78 -15.35
C ARG A 99 6.88 -2.92 -14.39
N ARG A 100 5.86 -2.75 -13.55
CA ARG A 100 5.37 -3.82 -12.66
C ARG A 100 4.78 -4.98 -13.44
N ALA A 101 4.01 -4.72 -14.50
CA ALA A 101 3.40 -5.73 -15.34
C ALA A 101 4.46 -6.52 -16.12
N GLU A 102 5.53 -5.87 -16.58
CA GLU A 102 6.67 -6.54 -17.21
C GLU A 102 7.40 -7.47 -16.23
N PHE A 103 7.70 -6.97 -15.01
CA PHE A 103 8.27 -7.81 -13.96
C PHE A 103 7.36 -9.00 -13.62
N GLU A 104 6.06 -8.76 -13.50
CA GLU A 104 5.10 -9.83 -13.20
C GLU A 104 5.02 -10.86 -14.31
N ARG A 105 5.05 -10.45 -15.59
CA ARG A 105 5.12 -11.38 -16.73
C ARG A 105 6.37 -12.26 -16.66
N ARG A 106 7.54 -11.64 -16.45
CA ARG A 106 8.81 -12.37 -16.31
C ARG A 106 8.78 -13.33 -15.12
N ASP A 107 8.21 -12.92 -14.01
CA ASP A 107 8.11 -13.76 -12.81
C ASP A 107 7.10 -14.89 -12.99
N ARG A 108 5.98 -14.68 -13.69
CA ARG A 108 5.03 -15.74 -14.04
C ARG A 108 5.68 -16.79 -14.95
N GLU A 109 6.47 -16.38 -15.94
CA GLU A 109 7.22 -17.32 -16.79
C GLU A 109 8.25 -18.12 -16.00
N ARG A 110 9.00 -17.46 -15.11
CA ARG A 110 9.96 -18.11 -14.21
C ARG A 110 9.28 -19.09 -13.27
N LYS A 111 8.17 -18.68 -12.65
CA LYS A 111 7.36 -19.51 -11.76
C LYS A 111 6.81 -20.73 -12.50
N GLY A 112 6.25 -20.55 -13.70
CA GLY A 112 5.78 -21.68 -14.52
C GLY A 112 6.88 -22.69 -14.82
N LYS A 113 8.08 -22.23 -15.22
CA LYS A 113 9.24 -23.11 -15.44
C LYS A 113 9.70 -23.83 -14.16
N VAL A 114 9.68 -23.15 -13.02
CA VAL A 114 10.05 -23.75 -11.73
C VAL A 114 9.01 -24.78 -11.29
N GLU A 115 7.73 -24.46 -11.37
CA GLU A 115 6.62 -25.36 -11.04
C GLU A 115 6.63 -26.60 -11.92
N GLU A 116 6.86 -26.47 -13.23
CA GLU A 116 6.94 -27.61 -14.13
C GLU A 116 8.10 -28.55 -13.75
N ARG A 117 9.27 -27.97 -13.44
CA ARG A 117 10.43 -28.72 -12.94
C ARG A 117 10.13 -29.40 -11.60
N GLU A 118 9.44 -28.71 -10.70
CA GLU A 118 9.06 -29.26 -9.40
C GLU A 118 8.03 -30.38 -9.54
N ARG A 119 7.01 -30.19 -10.37
CA ARG A 119 6.01 -31.23 -10.70
C ARG A 119 6.68 -32.47 -11.26
N HIS A 120 7.59 -32.32 -12.22
CA HIS A 120 8.35 -33.43 -12.78
C HIS A 120 9.27 -34.09 -11.73
N ARG A 121 9.98 -33.30 -10.91
CA ARG A 121 10.81 -33.82 -9.80
C ARG A 121 9.97 -34.60 -8.79
N ARG A 122 8.80 -34.08 -8.42
CA ARG A 122 7.86 -34.71 -7.49
C ARG A 122 7.26 -35.99 -8.08
N ALA A 123 6.92 -36.00 -9.37
CA ALA A 123 6.45 -37.19 -10.08
C ALA A 123 7.54 -38.28 -10.10
N MET A 124 8.78 -37.93 -10.41
CA MET A 124 9.93 -38.85 -10.35
C MET A 124 10.18 -39.38 -8.94
N ALA A 125 10.15 -38.52 -7.92
CA ALA A 125 10.30 -38.93 -6.53
C ALA A 125 9.19 -39.90 -6.10
N LYS A 126 7.94 -39.62 -6.51
CA LYS A 126 6.79 -40.49 -6.24
C LYS A 126 6.90 -41.83 -6.97
N ALA A 127 7.36 -41.84 -8.22
CA ALA A 127 7.56 -43.06 -8.99
C ALA A 127 8.71 -43.92 -8.43
N ARG A 128 9.79 -43.28 -7.96
CA ARG A 128 10.94 -43.91 -7.31
C ARG A 128 10.66 -44.37 -5.88
N THR A 129 9.54 -43.94 -5.28
CA THR A 129 9.12 -44.41 -3.97
C THR A 129 8.78 -45.91 -4.08
N GLY A 130 9.64 -46.75 -3.49
CA GLY A 130 9.57 -48.20 -3.60
C GLY A 130 8.28 -48.80 -3.02
N GLY A 131 7.98 -50.04 -3.40
CA GLY A 131 6.88 -50.80 -2.81
C GLY A 131 7.14 -51.20 -1.34
N ARG A 132 6.24 -51.99 -0.74
CA ARG A 132 6.36 -52.51 0.64
C ARG A 132 7.71 -53.20 0.92
N ASN A 133 8.36 -53.69 -0.13
CA ASN A 133 9.64 -54.41 -0.09
C ASN A 133 10.85 -53.50 -0.41
N GLY A 134 10.64 -52.17 -0.52
CA GLY A 134 11.67 -51.20 -0.91
C GLY A 134 12.07 -51.21 -2.39
N GLN A 135 11.61 -52.20 -3.17
CA GLN A 135 11.96 -52.35 -4.58
C GLN A 135 11.28 -51.30 -5.46
N ARG A 136 12.04 -50.77 -6.44
CA ARG A 136 11.55 -49.81 -7.43
C ARG A 136 10.58 -50.49 -8.39
N LYS A 137 9.56 -49.74 -8.82
CA LYS A 137 8.57 -50.22 -9.79
C LYS A 137 8.80 -49.53 -11.12
N LEU A 138 9.58 -50.18 -12.00
CA LEU A 138 9.93 -49.66 -13.34
C LEU A 138 8.72 -49.17 -14.15
N GLY A 139 7.56 -49.83 -14.05
CA GLY A 139 6.35 -49.40 -14.74
C GLY A 139 5.78 -48.05 -14.27
N ARG A 140 6.13 -47.56 -13.08
CA ARG A 140 5.75 -46.21 -12.60
C ARG A 140 6.75 -45.16 -13.06
N GLU A 141 8.02 -45.53 -13.11
CA GLU A 141 9.12 -44.66 -13.55
C GLU A 141 9.08 -44.47 -15.08
N SER A 142 8.72 -45.51 -15.83
CA SER A 142 8.65 -45.49 -17.29
C SER A 142 7.72 -44.40 -17.82
N VAL A 143 6.56 -44.17 -17.19
CA VAL A 143 5.60 -43.14 -17.62
C VAL A 143 6.21 -41.74 -17.58
N VAL A 144 6.87 -41.38 -16.47
CA VAL A 144 7.48 -40.05 -16.31
C VAL A 144 8.71 -39.88 -17.23
N LEU A 145 9.46 -40.96 -17.43
CA LEU A 145 10.59 -41.00 -18.37
C LEU A 145 10.13 -40.82 -19.83
N LEU A 146 9.04 -41.48 -20.23
CA LEU A 146 8.46 -41.36 -21.56
C LEU A 146 7.95 -39.94 -21.82
N ASP A 147 7.27 -39.30 -20.85
CA ASP A 147 6.86 -37.90 -20.98
C ASP A 147 8.06 -36.94 -21.17
N LYS A 148 9.18 -37.21 -20.48
CA LYS A 148 10.41 -36.43 -20.66
C LYS A 148 11.00 -36.62 -22.05
N VAL A 149 11.06 -37.86 -22.55
CA VAL A 149 11.55 -38.15 -23.92
C VAL A 149 10.63 -37.51 -24.96
N ARG A 150 9.31 -37.62 -24.79
CA ARG A 150 8.32 -36.97 -25.66
C ARG A 150 8.52 -35.46 -25.75
N ARG A 151 8.83 -34.79 -24.63
CA ARG A 151 9.09 -33.34 -24.61
C ARG A 151 10.46 -32.96 -25.20
N MET A 152 11.41 -33.89 -25.28
CA MET A 152 12.72 -33.65 -25.92
C MET A 152 12.72 -33.95 -27.43
N VAL A 153 11.86 -34.85 -27.88
CA VAL A 153 11.82 -35.34 -29.28
C VAL A 153 10.64 -34.76 -30.08
N GLY A 154 9.56 -34.34 -29.42
CA GLY A 154 8.37 -33.77 -30.05
C GLY A 154 8.23 -32.26 -29.87
#